data_AF-A0A813BPT3-F1
#
_entry.id   AF-A0A813BPT3-F1
#
_cell.length_a   1.000
_cell.length_b   1.000
_cell.length_c   1.000
_cell.angle_alpha   90.00
_cell.angle_beta   90.00
_cell.angle_gamma   90.00
#
_symmetry.space_group_name_H-M   'P 1'
#
loop_
_entity.id
_entity.type
_entity.pdbx_description
1 polymer ?
#
loop_
_entity_poly.entity_id
_entity_poly.type
_entity_poly.pdbx_seq_one_letter_code
_entity_poly.pdbx_strand_id
1 'polypeptide(L)'
;MLFTIGSEYGNLSYIPYQEPSENEDEGSCWSIGFTFETCCAPEHGPEGNVECWDDVYTYESCCQSQGADPKKEGCKSAYFDRFRRLVSKYYREGLTKPTLIELWPRILANFDARFLLCPAAALQAQLLQLEERAFLEKPEVVMDQLVSYSQNLQHAFMHSGVDPKDLAAWPLEEGLERLRGHARTKARQRRFKRFPDVTLVLSYCRENLQWMNASFSRKVMPSVDVVVVAKCSDVDAAGAVPFRSLWRSVEQVDVEDLPLRADECSAYLGYLSEKYYDLPRHMIFVHADMPEHIGAGRPNIVDDTLRSLSHGAHVPFAHLGNNRVTMRWNSDVMTPLWKGLFKSSLAPAAGEVSTYCCSHFVVSRDRVLQRPKSFYDQALKFLTSPESYFYLPAPWLVTRQHRAAEHDMKGRLVCQNMMFLWHIIFGEPLALPHRMYDPSLPLFLKTRNIRTAYMDE
;
A
#
# COMPACT_ATOMS: atom_id res chain seq x y z
N MET A 1 -30.29 -11.37 -3.58
CA MET A 1 -29.89 -11.21 -2.17
C MET A 1 -28.44 -10.80 -2.16
N LEU A 2 -28.20 -9.52 -1.88
CA LEU A 2 -26.89 -8.87 -1.87
C LEU A 2 -26.24 -9.10 -0.49
N PHE A 3 -25.04 -9.67 -0.45
CA PHE A 3 -24.19 -9.65 0.74
C PHE A 3 -23.32 -8.39 0.68
N THR A 4 -23.67 -7.41 1.50
CA THR A 4 -22.83 -6.25 1.85
C THR A 4 -21.79 -6.69 2.88
N ILE A 5 -20.52 -6.70 2.50
CA ILE A 5 -19.40 -6.73 3.45
C ILE A 5 -19.22 -5.31 3.96
N GLY A 6 -19.55 -5.09 5.23
CA GLY A 6 -19.50 -3.80 5.91
C GLY A 6 -18.08 -3.24 5.99
N SER A 7 -17.98 -1.94 5.75
CA SER A 7 -16.78 -1.15 5.99
C SER A 7 -16.64 -0.88 7.49
N GLU A 8 -15.76 -1.60 8.17
CA GLU A 8 -15.32 -1.26 9.53
C GLU A 8 -13.92 -0.68 9.51
N TYR A 9 -13.79 0.51 8.90
CA TYR A 9 -12.76 1.46 9.31
C TYR A 9 -13.47 2.77 9.62
N GLY A 10 -14.32 2.70 10.65
CA GLY A 10 -14.96 3.86 11.25
C GLY A 10 -13.89 4.81 11.80
N ASN A 11 -14.20 6.10 11.79
CA ASN A 11 -13.50 7.06 12.64
C ASN A 11 -13.50 6.50 14.07
N LEU A 12 -12.36 5.98 14.52
CA LEU A 12 -12.08 5.85 15.95
C LEU A 12 -11.93 7.29 16.45
N SER A 13 -13.05 7.90 16.79
CA SER A 13 -13.09 9.03 17.70
C SER A 13 -12.29 8.68 18.94
N TYR A 14 -11.58 9.69 19.46
CA TYR A 14 -11.03 9.72 20.81
C TYR A 14 -11.76 8.76 21.75
N ILE A 15 -11.09 7.68 22.15
CA ILE A 15 -11.52 6.83 23.24
C ILE A 15 -10.78 7.40 24.46
N PRO A 16 -11.40 8.29 25.26
CA PRO A 16 -10.84 8.59 26.57
C PRO A 16 -10.84 7.29 27.37
N TYR A 17 -9.70 6.98 27.97
CA TYR A 17 -9.63 5.98 29.02
C TYR A 17 -10.68 6.32 30.09
N GLN A 18 -11.65 5.43 30.32
CA GLN A 18 -12.53 5.50 31.48
C GLN A 18 -11.81 4.83 32.65
N GLU A 19 -11.80 5.48 33.81
CA GLU A 19 -11.28 4.87 35.05
C GLU A 19 -11.97 3.52 35.27
N PRO A 20 -11.22 2.41 35.41
CA PRO A 20 -11.81 1.13 35.77
C PRO A 20 -12.21 1.19 37.24
N SER A 21 -13.39 0.66 37.54
CA SER A 21 -13.73 0.33 38.93
C SER A 21 -12.69 -0.66 39.46
N GLU A 22 -12.16 -0.44 40.66
CA GLU A 22 -11.29 -1.40 41.37
C GLU A 22 -12.03 -2.74 41.59
N ASN A 23 -12.06 -3.59 40.56
CA ASN A 23 -12.59 -4.95 40.61
C ASN A 23 -11.43 -5.91 40.33
N GLU A 24 -11.20 -6.84 41.25
CA GLU A 24 -10.08 -7.80 41.21
C GLU A 24 -10.09 -8.72 39.94
N ASP A 25 -11.21 -8.74 39.20
CA ASP A 25 -11.46 -9.59 38.03
C ASP A 25 -11.05 -8.97 36.68
N GLU A 26 -10.58 -7.72 36.63
CA GLU A 26 -10.17 -7.08 35.37
C GLU A 26 -8.94 -7.76 34.75
N GLY A 27 -9.00 -8.02 33.44
CA GLY A 27 -7.98 -8.78 32.69
C GLY A 27 -7.99 -10.30 32.93
N SER A 28 -8.91 -10.82 33.74
CA SER A 28 -9.14 -12.27 33.82
C SER A 28 -9.96 -12.76 32.61
N CYS A 29 -10.06 -14.09 32.48
CA CYS A 29 -10.94 -14.75 31.51
C CYS A 29 -12.40 -14.30 31.56
N TRP A 30 -12.84 -13.71 32.68
CA TRP A 30 -14.24 -13.36 32.94
C TRP A 30 -14.46 -11.85 32.99
N SER A 31 -13.67 -11.10 32.22
CA SER A 31 -13.83 -9.65 32.11
C SER A 31 -14.99 -9.27 31.19
N ILE A 32 -15.73 -8.24 31.58
CA ILE A 32 -16.79 -7.51 30.85
C ILE A 32 -17.65 -8.39 29.91
N GLY A 33 -18.75 -8.94 30.43
CA GLY A 33 -19.79 -9.59 29.63
C GLY A 33 -19.58 -11.09 29.37
N PHE A 34 -18.46 -11.66 29.79
CA PHE A 34 -18.17 -13.09 29.70
C PHE A 34 -18.17 -13.75 31.08
N THR A 35 -18.76 -14.94 31.18
CA THR A 35 -18.81 -15.75 32.41
C THR A 35 -18.47 -17.21 32.10
N PHE A 36 -18.06 -17.95 33.12
CA PHE A 36 -17.82 -19.39 32.98
C PHE A 36 -19.08 -20.09 32.46
N GLU A 37 -20.26 -19.70 32.95
CA GLU A 37 -21.54 -20.27 32.55
C GLU A 37 -21.88 -19.98 31.09
N THR A 38 -21.52 -18.80 30.56
CA THR A 38 -21.80 -18.45 29.16
C THR A 38 -20.80 -19.06 28.18
N CYS A 39 -19.58 -19.38 28.63
CA CYS A 39 -18.48 -19.76 27.75
C CYS A 39 -18.02 -21.21 27.88
N CYS A 40 -18.06 -21.76 29.09
CA CYS A 40 -17.59 -23.12 29.39
C CYS A 40 -18.73 -24.10 29.70
N ALA A 41 -20.00 -23.69 29.61
CA ALA A 41 -21.11 -24.57 29.93
C ALA A 41 -21.06 -25.85 29.06
N PRO A 42 -21.35 -27.03 29.65
CA PRO A 42 -21.26 -28.31 28.94
C PRO A 42 -22.11 -28.39 27.65
N GLU A 43 -23.14 -27.55 27.53
CA GLU A 43 -24.01 -27.44 26.36
C GLU A 43 -23.27 -27.01 25.08
N HIS A 44 -22.13 -26.33 25.20
CA HIS A 44 -21.31 -25.92 24.06
C HIS A 44 -20.29 -26.97 23.63
N GLY A 45 -20.18 -28.10 24.35
CA GLY A 45 -19.25 -29.18 24.03
C GLY A 45 -17.79 -28.91 24.46
N PRO A 46 -16.84 -29.74 24.01
CA PRO A 46 -15.46 -29.77 24.53
C PRO A 46 -14.60 -28.56 24.14
N GLU A 47 -15.09 -27.69 23.25
CA GLU A 47 -14.43 -26.45 22.82
C GLU A 47 -15.10 -25.21 23.43
N GLY A 48 -16.15 -25.38 24.25
CA GLY A 48 -16.93 -24.27 24.80
C GLY A 48 -17.62 -23.42 23.72
N ASN A 49 -18.13 -22.26 24.11
CA ASN A 49 -18.76 -21.33 23.17
C ASN A 49 -17.66 -20.62 22.35
N VAL A 50 -17.55 -20.96 21.06
CA VAL A 50 -16.54 -20.41 20.16
C VAL A 50 -16.60 -18.88 20.00
N GLU A 51 -17.73 -18.25 20.32
CA GLU A 51 -17.88 -16.79 20.29
C GLU A 51 -17.18 -16.10 21.48
N CYS A 52 -16.83 -16.84 22.55
CA CYS A 52 -16.11 -16.31 23.69
C CYS A 52 -14.59 -16.22 23.49
N TRP A 53 -14.06 -16.85 22.45
CA TRP A 53 -12.63 -17.08 22.32
C TRP A 53 -11.96 -16.15 21.31
N ASP A 54 -10.73 -15.77 21.62
CA ASP A 54 -9.87 -15.01 20.72
C ASP A 54 -8.42 -15.50 20.79
N ASP A 55 -7.49 -14.75 20.19
CA ASP A 55 -6.07 -15.12 20.12
C ASP A 55 -5.37 -15.18 21.50
N VAL A 56 -6.00 -14.70 22.58
CA VAL A 56 -5.45 -14.62 23.94
C VAL A 56 -6.33 -15.35 24.95
N TYR A 57 -7.65 -15.21 24.86
CA TYR A 57 -8.60 -15.92 25.71
C TYR A 57 -9.07 -17.17 24.97
N THR A 58 -8.57 -18.34 25.36
CA THR A 58 -8.95 -19.62 24.74
C THR A 58 -9.68 -20.52 25.73
N TYR A 59 -10.38 -21.51 25.21
CA TYR A 59 -11.02 -22.54 26.04
C TYR A 59 -10.02 -23.21 26.99
N GLU A 60 -8.82 -23.54 26.51
CA GLU A 60 -7.78 -24.16 27.32
C GLU A 60 -7.31 -23.24 28.44
N SER A 61 -7.10 -21.95 28.15
CA SER A 61 -6.65 -20.96 29.13
C SER A 61 -7.71 -20.64 30.18
N CYS A 62 -8.99 -20.64 29.79
CA CYS A 62 -10.06 -20.11 30.63
C CYS A 62 -10.94 -21.19 31.29
N CYS A 63 -11.23 -22.29 30.62
CA CYS A 63 -12.14 -23.33 31.12
C CYS A 63 -11.42 -24.50 31.79
N GLN A 64 -10.15 -24.75 31.46
CA GLN A 64 -9.40 -25.87 32.04
C GLN A 64 -8.69 -25.46 33.33
N SER A 65 -8.78 -26.30 34.36
CA SER A 65 -8.12 -26.06 35.66
C SER A 65 -6.58 -26.03 35.59
N GLN A 66 -6.00 -26.45 34.46
CA GLN A 66 -4.56 -26.41 34.16
C GLN A 66 -4.21 -25.35 33.10
N GLY A 67 -5.19 -24.56 32.66
CA GLY A 67 -5.00 -23.47 31.71
C GLY A 67 -4.04 -22.40 32.23
N ALA A 68 -3.25 -21.82 31.33
CA ALA A 68 -2.44 -20.66 31.65
C ALA A 68 -3.36 -19.44 31.73
N ASP A 69 -3.53 -18.91 32.95
CA ASP A 69 -4.29 -17.68 33.22
C ASP A 69 -3.65 -16.50 32.44
N PRO A 70 -4.37 -15.90 31.47
CA PRO A 70 -3.84 -14.82 30.66
C PRO A 70 -3.30 -13.65 31.49
N LYS A 71 -3.90 -13.37 32.65
CA LYS A 71 -3.46 -12.31 33.58
C LYS A 71 -2.12 -12.62 34.22
N LYS A 72 -1.84 -13.91 34.50
CA LYS A 72 -0.56 -14.35 35.09
C LYS A 72 0.57 -14.41 34.07
N GLU A 73 0.27 -14.86 32.86
CA GLU A 73 1.25 -14.87 31.77
C GLU A 73 1.57 -13.44 31.31
N GLY A 74 0.55 -12.58 31.20
CA GLY A 74 0.68 -11.19 30.79
C GLY A 74 1.55 -11.08 29.53
N CYS A 75 2.54 -10.19 29.57
CA CYS A 75 3.50 -9.98 28.48
C CYS A 75 4.36 -11.21 28.11
N LYS A 76 4.44 -12.25 28.94
CA LYS A 76 5.22 -13.47 28.67
C LYS A 76 4.43 -14.51 27.86
N SER A 77 3.13 -14.31 27.68
CA SER A 77 2.31 -15.20 26.86
C SER A 77 2.86 -15.33 25.44
N ALA A 78 2.67 -16.51 24.83
CA ALA A 78 3.13 -16.79 23.47
C ALA A 78 2.59 -15.78 22.44
N TYR A 79 1.38 -15.24 22.67
CA TYR A 79 0.76 -14.21 21.84
C TYR A 79 1.58 -12.91 21.82
N PHE A 80 1.85 -12.31 22.98
CA PHE A 80 2.60 -11.05 23.05
C PHE A 80 4.07 -11.23 22.73
N ASP A 81 4.67 -12.37 23.10
CA ASP A 81 6.06 -12.67 22.74
C ASP A 81 6.25 -12.83 21.22
N ARG A 82 5.28 -13.46 20.53
CA ARG A 82 5.24 -13.49 19.06
C ARG A 82 5.14 -12.09 18.48
N PHE A 83 4.25 -11.25 19.01
CA PHE A 83 4.11 -9.86 18.56
C PHE A 83 5.42 -9.08 18.77
N ARG A 84 6.00 -9.12 19.97
CA ARG A 84 7.30 -8.50 20.30
C ARG A 84 8.38 -8.86 19.30
N ARG A 85 8.58 -10.16 19.01
CA ARG A 85 9.59 -10.61 18.04
C ARG A 85 9.37 -10.03 16.64
N LEU A 86 8.12 -9.97 16.18
CA LEU A 86 7.78 -9.42 14.87
C LEU A 86 8.09 -7.92 14.82
N VAL A 87 7.76 -7.18 15.88
CA VAL A 87 8.02 -5.74 15.98
C VAL A 87 9.52 -5.46 16.10
N SER A 88 10.25 -6.19 16.93
CA SER A 88 11.71 -6.04 17.05
C SER A 88 12.41 -6.31 15.71
N LYS A 89 11.95 -7.31 14.95
CA LYS A 89 12.45 -7.57 13.60
C LYS A 89 12.16 -6.41 12.65
N TYR A 90 10.95 -5.85 12.72
CA TYR A 90 10.55 -4.70 11.90
C TYR A 90 11.40 -3.46 12.17
N TYR A 91 11.66 -3.10 13.43
CA TYR A 91 12.48 -1.93 13.72
C TYR A 91 13.96 -2.14 13.37
N ARG A 92 14.49 -3.35 13.61
CA ARG A 92 15.89 -3.68 13.35
C ARG A 92 16.23 -3.82 11.87
N GLU A 93 15.36 -4.49 11.10
CA GLU A 93 15.65 -4.88 9.72
C GLU A 93 14.79 -4.14 8.68
N GLY A 94 13.74 -3.43 9.10
CA GLY A 94 12.75 -2.82 8.19
C GLY A 94 11.79 -3.83 7.54
N LEU A 95 11.98 -5.13 7.80
CA LEU A 95 11.16 -6.21 7.23
C LEU A 95 9.85 -6.36 7.98
N THR A 96 8.73 -6.30 7.26
CA THR A 96 7.40 -6.58 7.83
C THR A 96 6.95 -7.96 7.39
N LYS A 97 6.46 -8.75 8.35
CA LYS A 97 5.79 -10.00 8.03
C LYS A 97 4.28 -9.76 7.90
N PRO A 98 3.60 -10.51 7.02
CA PRO A 98 2.15 -10.64 6.98
C PRO A 98 1.51 -10.60 8.37
N THR A 99 1.99 -11.44 9.28
CA THR A 99 1.45 -11.58 10.63
C THR A 99 1.53 -10.30 11.45
N LEU A 100 2.55 -9.46 11.26
CA LEU A 100 2.65 -8.20 12.01
C LEU A 100 1.47 -7.29 11.67
N ILE A 101 1.16 -7.15 10.38
CA ILE A 101 0.07 -6.32 9.83
C ILE A 101 -1.29 -6.78 10.34
N GLU A 102 -1.46 -8.07 10.64
CA GLU A 102 -2.70 -8.60 11.22
C GLU A 102 -2.78 -8.44 12.75
N LEU A 103 -1.65 -8.56 13.45
CA LEU A 103 -1.65 -8.62 14.92
C LEU A 103 -1.86 -7.25 15.56
N TRP A 104 -1.16 -6.19 15.11
CA TRP A 104 -1.26 -4.90 15.78
C TRP A 104 -2.68 -4.29 15.71
N PRO A 105 -3.44 -4.38 14.60
CA PRO A 105 -4.82 -3.88 14.58
C PRO A 105 -5.73 -4.68 15.52
N ARG A 106 -5.53 -6.00 15.67
CA ARG A 106 -6.29 -6.83 16.61
C ARG A 106 -6.02 -6.46 18.06
N ILE A 107 -4.76 -6.13 18.39
CA ILE A 107 -4.40 -5.61 19.72
C ILE A 107 -5.13 -4.29 19.98
N LEU A 108 -5.15 -3.39 19.00
CA LEU A 108 -5.85 -2.09 19.15
C LEU A 108 -7.36 -2.20 19.18
N ALA A 109 -7.95 -3.15 18.44
CA ALA A 109 -9.40 -3.41 18.49
C ALA A 109 -9.87 -3.81 19.89
N ASN A 110 -8.98 -4.42 20.68
CA ASN A 110 -9.22 -4.83 22.06
C ASN A 110 -8.31 -4.07 23.04
N PHE A 111 -8.03 -2.80 22.77
CA PHE A 111 -6.95 -2.04 23.43
C PHE A 111 -6.99 -2.17 24.95
N ASP A 112 -8.12 -1.86 25.60
CA ASP A 112 -8.22 -1.84 27.06
C ASP A 112 -7.94 -3.21 27.68
N ALA A 113 -8.55 -4.27 27.14
CA ALA A 113 -8.30 -5.65 27.60
C ALA A 113 -6.84 -6.08 27.38
N ARG A 114 -6.23 -5.71 26.25
CA ARG A 114 -4.81 -6.02 25.97
C ARG A 114 -3.86 -5.18 26.79
N PHE A 115 -4.24 -3.95 27.10
CA PHE A 115 -3.49 -3.05 27.95
C PHE A 115 -3.43 -3.60 29.38
N LEU A 116 -4.53 -4.12 29.93
CA LEU A 116 -4.53 -4.77 31.25
C LEU A 116 -3.59 -5.98 31.33
N LEU A 117 -3.49 -6.77 30.26
CA LEU A 117 -2.63 -7.97 30.21
C LEU A 117 -1.16 -7.65 29.93
N CYS A 118 -0.90 -6.75 28.98
CA CYS A 118 0.44 -6.36 28.59
C CYS A 118 0.46 -4.91 28.06
N PRO A 119 0.65 -3.92 28.95
CA PRO A 119 0.72 -2.52 28.55
C PRO A 119 1.79 -2.25 27.48
N ALA A 120 2.94 -2.91 27.58
CA ALA A 120 4.04 -2.76 26.61
C ALA A 120 3.61 -3.15 25.18
N ALA A 121 2.83 -4.23 25.03
CA ALA A 121 2.31 -4.65 23.74
C ALA A 121 1.25 -3.67 23.19
N ALA A 122 0.31 -3.24 24.03
CA ALA A 122 -0.72 -2.29 23.65
C ALA A 122 -0.12 -0.93 23.21
N LEU A 123 0.82 -0.41 23.99
CA LEU A 123 1.59 0.80 23.66
C LEU A 123 2.38 0.62 22.36
N GLN A 124 3.02 -0.53 22.16
CA GLN A 124 3.73 -0.81 20.93
C GLN A 124 2.82 -0.85 19.70
N ALA A 125 1.62 -1.44 19.83
CA ALA A 125 0.62 -1.44 18.77
C ALA A 125 0.12 -0.02 18.46
N GLN A 126 -0.07 0.81 19.49
CA GLN A 126 -0.42 2.23 19.33
C GLN A 126 0.68 3.02 18.60
N LEU A 127 1.97 2.74 18.89
CA LEU A 127 3.09 3.33 18.15
C LEU A 127 3.12 2.92 16.68
N LEU A 128 2.83 1.65 16.34
CA LEU A 128 2.76 1.22 14.94
C LEU A 128 1.62 1.93 14.20
N GLN A 129 0.46 2.11 14.84
CA GLN A 129 -0.64 2.89 14.28
C GLN A 129 -0.24 4.35 14.05
N LEU A 130 0.44 4.96 15.03
CA LEU A 130 0.99 6.30 14.89
C LEU A 130 1.97 6.37 13.72
N GLU A 131 2.87 5.39 13.56
CA GLU A 131 3.86 5.33 12.48
C GLU A 131 3.17 5.26 11.10
N GLU A 132 2.16 4.39 10.98
CA GLU A 132 1.35 4.26 9.78
C GLU A 132 0.61 5.58 9.45
N ARG A 133 -0.02 6.19 10.46
CA ARG A 133 -0.88 7.36 10.29
C ARG A 133 -0.12 8.68 10.20
N ALA A 134 1.15 8.73 10.60
CA ALA A 134 1.97 9.96 10.62
C ALA A 134 1.96 10.73 9.28
N PHE A 135 1.93 9.99 8.17
CA PHE A 135 1.82 10.55 6.83
C PHE A 135 0.39 10.56 6.28
N LEU A 136 -0.52 9.72 6.78
CA LEU A 136 -1.91 9.69 6.29
C LEU A 136 -2.80 10.79 6.90
N GLU A 137 -2.40 11.31 8.05
CA GLU A 137 -3.18 12.28 8.82
C GLU A 137 -2.52 13.67 8.89
N LYS A 138 -3.37 14.65 9.20
CA LYS A 138 -2.89 16.00 9.50
C LYS A 138 -2.09 16.00 10.81
N PRO A 139 -1.06 16.86 10.96
CA PRO A 139 -0.24 16.89 12.17
C PRO A 139 -1.02 17.06 13.46
N GLU A 140 -2.12 17.78 13.45
CA GLU A 140 -2.94 18.01 14.64
C GLU A 140 -3.53 16.69 15.16
N VAL A 141 -4.03 15.84 14.26
CA VAL A 141 -4.55 14.49 14.60
C VAL A 141 -3.44 13.59 15.13
N VAL A 142 -2.26 13.62 14.51
CA VAL A 142 -1.10 12.82 14.97
C VAL A 142 -0.64 13.29 16.35
N MET A 143 -0.68 14.59 16.62
CA MET A 143 -0.35 15.15 17.93
C MET A 143 -1.35 14.72 19.00
N ASP A 144 -2.66 14.73 18.71
CA ASP A 144 -3.67 14.25 19.65
C ASP A 144 -3.46 12.77 19.99
N GLN A 145 -3.11 11.95 18.99
CA GLN A 145 -2.77 10.54 19.20
C GLN A 145 -1.48 10.36 20.03
N LEU A 146 -0.47 11.23 19.86
CA LEU A 146 0.73 11.22 20.69
C LEU A 146 0.44 11.63 22.14
N VAL A 147 -0.50 12.54 22.37
CA VAL A 147 -0.98 12.89 23.71
C VAL A 147 -1.63 11.67 24.36
N SER A 148 -2.54 11.00 23.64
CA SER A 148 -3.17 9.75 24.12
C SER A 148 -2.12 8.67 24.44
N TYR A 149 -1.14 8.48 23.56
CA TYR A 149 -0.03 7.56 23.82
C TYR A 149 0.74 7.92 25.10
N SER A 150 1.00 9.21 25.33
CA SER A 150 1.72 9.69 26.51
C SER A 150 0.91 9.48 27.80
N GLN A 151 -0.41 9.69 27.75
CA GLN A 151 -1.32 9.43 28.86
C GLN A 151 -1.37 7.93 29.19
N ASN A 152 -1.49 7.06 28.18
CA ASN A 152 -1.47 5.61 28.35
C ASN A 152 -0.13 5.13 28.92
N LEU A 153 0.99 5.71 28.48
CA LEU A 153 2.31 5.40 29.04
C LEU A 153 2.40 5.80 30.51
N GLN A 154 1.94 7.01 30.87
CA GLN A 154 1.87 7.45 32.26
C GLN A 154 0.99 6.52 33.10
N HIS A 155 -0.16 6.14 32.56
CA HIS A 155 -1.10 5.23 33.22
C HIS A 155 -0.47 3.86 33.49
N ALA A 156 0.26 3.31 32.52
CA ALA A 156 0.99 2.05 32.66
C ALA A 156 1.96 2.05 33.85
N PHE A 157 2.68 3.16 34.05
CA PHE A 157 3.61 3.33 35.18
C PHE A 157 2.90 3.49 36.53
N MET A 158 1.77 4.17 36.56
CA MET A 158 1.10 4.54 37.81
C MET A 158 0.17 3.45 38.34
N HIS A 159 -0.55 2.73 37.47
CA HIS A 159 -1.68 1.89 37.88
C HIS A 159 -1.58 0.44 37.40
N SER A 160 -0.80 0.16 36.34
CA SER A 160 -0.74 -1.19 35.76
C SER A 160 0.42 -2.04 36.28
N GLY A 161 1.16 -1.56 37.29
CA GLY A 161 2.23 -2.32 37.95
C GLY A 161 3.34 -2.80 37.00
N VAL A 162 3.52 -2.11 35.86
CA VAL A 162 4.42 -2.57 34.78
C VAL A 162 5.85 -2.62 35.27
N ASP A 163 6.49 -3.78 35.16
CA ASP A 163 7.92 -3.91 35.42
C ASP A 163 8.67 -3.07 34.35
N PRO A 164 9.52 -2.11 34.75
CA PRO A 164 10.35 -1.37 33.80
C PRO A 164 11.14 -2.28 32.83
N LYS A 165 11.46 -3.51 33.24
CA LYS A 165 12.09 -4.52 32.36
C LYS A 165 11.17 -4.99 31.25
N ASP A 166 9.86 -5.08 31.50
CA ASP A 166 8.89 -5.44 30.48
C ASP A 166 8.78 -4.32 29.44
N LEU A 167 8.82 -3.04 29.82
CA LEU A 167 8.88 -1.95 28.83
C LEU A 167 10.20 -1.94 28.05
N ALA A 168 11.32 -2.14 28.75
CA ALA A 168 12.65 -2.15 28.13
C ALA A 168 12.87 -3.32 27.16
N ALA A 169 12.08 -4.40 27.27
CA ALA A 169 12.13 -5.52 26.35
C ALA A 169 11.44 -5.25 25.00
N TRP A 170 10.70 -4.13 24.88
CA TRP A 170 9.97 -3.75 23.68
C TRP A 170 10.64 -2.57 22.98
N PRO A 171 10.62 -2.51 21.64
CA PRO A 171 11.29 -1.47 20.86
C PRO A 171 10.48 -0.16 20.79
N LEU A 172 10.03 0.32 21.95
CA LEU A 172 9.20 1.53 22.06
C LEU A 172 9.99 2.78 21.68
N GLU A 173 11.27 2.83 22.08
CA GLU A 173 12.15 3.95 21.77
C GLU A 173 12.44 4.05 20.27
N GLU A 174 12.69 2.91 19.61
CA GLU A 174 12.88 2.86 18.15
C GLU A 174 11.65 3.36 17.41
N GLY A 175 10.44 3.00 17.87
CA GLY A 175 9.19 3.53 17.33
C GLY A 175 9.05 5.04 17.47
N LEU A 176 9.36 5.57 18.66
CA LEU A 176 9.34 7.01 18.91
C LEU A 176 10.39 7.76 18.08
N GLU A 177 11.58 7.21 17.88
CA GLU A 177 12.61 7.83 17.04
C GLU A 177 12.22 7.84 15.56
N ARG A 178 11.56 6.78 15.06
CA ARG A 178 10.99 6.79 13.70
C ARG A 178 9.92 7.88 13.53
N LEU A 179 8.99 7.99 14.48
CA LEU A 179 7.98 9.04 14.50
C LEU A 179 8.61 10.44 14.51
N ARG A 180 9.64 10.64 15.33
CA ARG A 180 10.42 11.89 15.37
C ARG A 180 11.06 12.18 14.00
N GLY A 181 11.63 11.17 13.34
CA GLY A 181 12.17 11.27 11.98
C GLY A 181 11.12 11.69 10.94
N HIS A 182 9.92 11.09 11.02
CA HIS A 182 8.78 11.45 10.16
C HIS A 182 8.35 12.90 10.39
N ALA A 183 8.19 13.33 11.65
CA ALA A 183 7.84 14.70 12.00
C ALA A 183 8.86 15.72 11.49
N ARG A 184 10.18 15.44 11.66
CA ARG A 184 11.26 16.29 11.12
C ARG A 184 11.20 16.40 9.59
N THR A 185 10.96 15.30 8.90
CA THR A 185 10.81 15.27 7.44
C THR A 185 9.63 16.13 7.00
N LYS A 186 8.47 15.98 7.64
CA LYS A 186 7.25 16.77 7.39
C LYS A 186 7.47 18.27 7.65
N ALA A 187 8.13 18.61 8.75
CA ALA A 187 8.46 19.99 9.10
C ALA A 187 9.43 20.64 8.09
N ARG A 188 10.47 19.91 7.67
CA ARG A 188 11.42 20.40 6.64
C ARG A 188 10.70 20.71 5.35
N GLN A 189 9.77 19.86 4.92
CA GLN A 189 9.03 20.08 3.68
C GLN A 189 8.04 21.23 3.77
N ARG A 190 7.32 21.39 4.89
CA ARG A 190 6.41 22.54 5.12
C ARG A 190 7.12 23.90 5.08
N ARG A 191 8.41 23.95 5.46
CA ARG A 191 9.21 25.19 5.42
C ARG A 191 9.40 25.70 3.99
N PHE A 192 9.40 24.79 3.00
CA PHE A 192 9.37 25.15 1.59
C PHE A 192 7.89 25.27 1.17
N LYS A 193 7.35 26.49 1.26
CA LYS A 193 5.94 26.91 1.04
C LYS A 193 5.27 26.52 -0.30
N ARG A 194 5.82 25.62 -1.11
CA ARG A 194 5.07 25.01 -2.21
C ARG A 194 4.31 23.81 -1.64
N PHE A 195 3.00 23.78 -1.86
CA PHE A 195 2.21 22.56 -1.62
C PHE A 195 2.96 21.36 -2.22
N PRO A 196 2.97 20.19 -1.55
CA PRO A 196 3.50 18.99 -2.17
C PRO A 196 2.84 18.83 -3.54
N ASP A 197 3.69 18.86 -4.55
CA ASP A 197 3.28 18.89 -5.93
C ASP A 197 3.06 17.45 -6.37
N VAL A 198 1.82 16.99 -6.21
CA VAL A 198 1.38 15.62 -6.43
C VAL A 198 0.36 15.62 -7.56
N THR A 199 0.65 14.85 -8.60
CA THR A 199 -0.21 14.72 -9.77
C THR A 199 -0.66 13.28 -9.94
N LEU A 200 -1.97 13.10 -10.10
CA LEU A 200 -2.57 11.86 -10.58
C LEU A 200 -2.60 11.88 -12.11
N VAL A 201 -1.85 10.99 -12.74
CA VAL A 201 -1.79 10.84 -14.20
C VAL A 201 -2.65 9.65 -14.61
N LEU A 202 -3.67 9.92 -15.42
CA LEU A 202 -4.70 8.97 -15.80
C LEU A 202 -4.66 8.70 -17.31
N SER A 203 -4.44 7.46 -17.70
CA SER A 203 -4.57 7.02 -19.11
C SER A 203 -6.05 6.90 -19.49
N TYR A 204 -6.51 7.61 -20.53
CA TYR A 204 -7.94 7.70 -20.88
C TYR A 204 -8.22 7.60 -22.39
N CYS A 205 -9.21 6.79 -22.74
CA CYS A 205 -9.96 6.79 -23.98
C CYS A 205 -11.40 6.27 -23.77
N ARG A 206 -12.30 7.19 -23.38
CA ARG A 206 -13.77 6.96 -23.25
C ARG A 206 -14.21 5.98 -22.16
N GLU A 207 -13.32 5.55 -21.27
CA GLU A 207 -13.69 4.70 -20.14
C GLU A 207 -14.57 5.47 -19.13
N ASN A 208 -15.28 4.74 -18.28
CA ASN A 208 -16.12 5.32 -17.25
C ASN A 208 -15.31 5.68 -15.99
N LEU A 209 -15.18 6.97 -15.68
CA LEU A 209 -14.42 7.47 -14.52
C LEU A 209 -15.25 7.66 -13.24
N GLN A 210 -16.52 7.25 -13.19
CA GLN A 210 -17.37 7.45 -12.01
C GLN A 210 -16.85 6.74 -10.74
N TRP A 211 -16.02 5.71 -10.89
CA TRP A 211 -15.38 5.03 -9.77
C TRP A 211 -14.50 5.96 -8.93
N MET A 212 -13.96 7.04 -9.52
CA MET A 212 -13.12 8.01 -8.80
C MET A 212 -13.86 8.61 -7.59
N ASN A 213 -15.18 8.70 -7.65
CA ASN A 213 -16.04 9.18 -6.56
C ASN A 213 -16.01 8.27 -5.32
N ALA A 214 -15.89 6.97 -5.54
CA ALA A 214 -15.85 5.97 -4.48
C ALA A 214 -14.42 5.72 -4.00
N SER A 215 -13.43 5.83 -4.90
CA SER A 215 -12.04 5.54 -4.59
C SER A 215 -11.34 6.68 -3.87
N PHE A 216 -11.56 7.95 -4.26
CA PHE A 216 -10.80 9.06 -3.73
C PHE A 216 -11.56 9.86 -2.66
N SER A 217 -10.86 10.17 -1.58
CA SER A 217 -11.41 10.97 -0.51
C SER A 217 -11.56 12.43 -0.90
N ARG A 218 -12.72 13.02 -0.59
CA ARG A 218 -12.94 14.47 -0.76
C ARG A 218 -11.92 15.33 -0.01
N LYS A 219 -11.24 14.77 1.01
CA LYS A 219 -10.18 15.48 1.74
C LYS A 219 -8.90 15.64 0.92
N VAL A 220 -8.60 14.73 -0.02
CA VAL A 220 -7.33 14.75 -0.78
C VAL A 220 -7.44 15.53 -2.09
N MET A 221 -8.63 15.53 -2.73
CA MET A 221 -8.86 16.16 -4.03
C MET A 221 -8.33 17.61 -4.13
N PRO A 222 -8.53 18.51 -3.15
CA PRO A 222 -8.06 19.90 -3.25
C PRO A 222 -6.54 20.05 -3.20
N SER A 223 -5.80 18.98 -2.90
CA SER A 223 -4.34 18.97 -2.80
C SER A 223 -3.65 18.29 -3.99
N VAL A 224 -4.40 17.73 -4.94
CA VAL A 224 -3.89 16.88 -6.03
C VAL A 224 -4.29 17.47 -7.38
N ASP A 225 -3.33 17.59 -8.29
CA ASP A 225 -3.61 17.86 -9.70
C ASP A 225 -3.97 16.56 -10.42
N VAL A 226 -4.90 16.63 -11.36
CA VAL A 226 -5.24 15.51 -12.23
C VAL A 226 -4.84 15.85 -13.65
N VAL A 227 -4.03 14.99 -14.26
CA VAL A 227 -3.70 15.06 -15.67
C VAL A 227 -4.30 13.83 -16.34
N VAL A 228 -5.27 14.07 -17.22
CA VAL A 228 -5.88 13.02 -18.02
C VAL A 228 -5.20 12.99 -19.38
N VAL A 229 -4.55 11.88 -19.69
CA VAL A 229 -3.87 11.69 -20.95
C VAL A 229 -4.84 11.08 -21.95
N ALA A 230 -5.32 11.88 -22.89
CA ALA A 230 -6.25 11.50 -23.92
C ALA A 230 -5.50 10.75 -25.03
N LYS A 231 -5.78 9.45 -25.17
CA LYS A 231 -5.13 8.56 -26.16
C LYS A 231 -5.88 8.47 -27.49
N CYS A 232 -7.10 8.98 -27.55
CA CYS A 232 -7.94 8.91 -28.75
C CYS A 232 -8.54 10.27 -29.09
N SER A 233 -8.84 10.47 -30.37
CA SER A 233 -9.37 11.72 -30.87
C SER A 233 -10.80 11.99 -30.39
N ASP A 234 -11.17 13.27 -30.43
CA ASP A 234 -12.54 13.74 -30.22
C ASP A 234 -13.11 13.38 -28.84
N VAL A 235 -12.27 13.50 -27.80
CA VAL A 235 -12.67 13.31 -26.40
C VAL A 235 -12.39 14.55 -25.56
N ASP A 236 -13.36 14.94 -24.73
CA ASP A 236 -13.16 15.88 -23.63
C ASP A 236 -12.76 15.08 -22.37
N ALA A 237 -11.49 14.71 -22.30
CA ALA A 237 -10.97 13.86 -21.23
C ALA A 237 -10.96 14.59 -19.88
N ALA A 238 -10.68 15.90 -19.87
CA ALA A 238 -10.76 16.71 -18.66
C ALA A 238 -12.21 16.86 -18.16
N GLY A 239 -13.19 16.95 -19.08
CA GLY A 239 -14.62 16.96 -18.75
C GLY A 239 -15.16 15.63 -18.21
N ALA A 240 -14.50 14.50 -18.54
CA ALA A 240 -14.86 13.19 -18.03
C ALA A 240 -14.53 12.98 -16.53
N VAL A 241 -13.66 13.80 -15.95
CA VAL A 241 -13.27 13.71 -14.53
C VAL A 241 -14.43 14.13 -13.64
N PRO A 242 -14.94 13.24 -12.77
CA PRO A 242 -16.03 13.61 -11.88
C PRO A 242 -15.54 14.55 -10.77
N PHE A 243 -16.45 15.39 -10.28
CA PHE A 243 -16.14 16.44 -9.31
C PHE A 243 -14.94 17.31 -9.70
N ARG A 244 -14.81 17.64 -10.99
CA ARG A 244 -13.71 18.44 -11.55
C ARG A 244 -13.33 19.67 -10.71
N SER A 245 -14.32 20.35 -10.12
CA SER A 245 -14.12 21.55 -9.27
C SER A 245 -13.59 21.28 -7.86
N LEU A 246 -13.61 20.03 -7.38
CA LEU A 246 -13.05 19.65 -6.08
C LEU A 246 -11.55 19.31 -6.15
N TRP A 247 -11.05 19.00 -7.35
CA TRP A 247 -9.63 18.79 -7.58
C TRP A 247 -8.88 20.12 -7.59
N ARG A 248 -7.58 20.09 -7.26
CA ARG A 248 -6.73 21.30 -7.29
C ARG A 248 -6.67 21.89 -8.69
N SER A 249 -6.47 21.04 -9.68
CA SER A 249 -6.61 21.34 -11.11
C SER A 249 -6.92 20.05 -11.88
N VAL A 250 -7.49 20.21 -13.08
CA VAL A 250 -7.71 19.12 -14.03
C VAL A 250 -7.28 19.59 -15.41
N GLU A 251 -6.22 18.95 -15.93
CA GLU A 251 -5.64 19.21 -17.25
C GLU A 251 -5.79 17.98 -18.15
N GLN A 252 -5.84 18.22 -19.47
CA GLN A 252 -5.76 17.18 -20.50
C GLN A 252 -4.42 17.31 -21.25
N VAL A 253 -3.81 16.15 -21.54
CA VAL A 253 -2.68 16.04 -22.46
C VAL A 253 -3.08 15.09 -23.58
N ASP A 254 -2.96 15.53 -24.82
CA ASP A 254 -3.29 14.71 -25.99
C ASP A 254 -2.06 13.91 -26.43
N VAL A 255 -2.24 12.60 -26.60
CA VAL A 255 -1.20 11.69 -27.09
C VAL A 255 -1.80 10.83 -28.18
N GLU A 256 -1.15 10.80 -29.33
CA GLU A 256 -1.58 9.96 -30.45
C GLU A 256 -1.20 8.48 -30.17
N ASP A 257 -2.20 7.63 -29.94
CA ASP A 257 -2.07 6.19 -29.70
C ASP A 257 -2.46 5.35 -30.93
N LEU A 258 -2.57 5.98 -32.10
CA LEU A 258 -3.08 5.39 -33.34
C LEU A 258 -1.96 5.20 -34.39
N PRO A 259 -2.07 4.18 -35.26
CA PRO A 259 -3.08 3.12 -35.26
C PRO A 259 -2.69 1.92 -34.36
N LEU A 260 -1.46 1.91 -33.83
CA LEU A 260 -0.91 0.84 -33.00
C LEU A 260 -1.19 1.16 -31.53
N ARG A 261 -2.30 0.59 -31.02
CA ARG A 261 -2.78 0.76 -29.66
C ARG A 261 -1.71 0.36 -28.62
N ALA A 262 -0.99 1.35 -28.09
CA ALA A 262 0.04 1.21 -27.06
C ALA A 262 -0.49 1.53 -25.64
N ASP A 263 -1.80 1.78 -25.50
CA ASP A 263 -2.53 1.81 -24.24
C ASP A 263 -1.89 2.72 -23.17
N GLU A 264 -1.74 2.31 -21.91
CA GLU A 264 -1.17 3.15 -20.88
C GLU A 264 0.29 3.52 -21.13
N CYS A 265 1.00 2.75 -21.94
CA CYS A 265 2.41 3.00 -22.22
C CYS A 265 2.62 4.26 -23.04
N SER A 266 1.82 4.47 -24.08
CA SER A 266 1.84 5.72 -24.85
C SER A 266 1.38 6.89 -24.00
N ALA A 267 0.30 6.74 -23.22
CA ALA A 267 -0.16 7.79 -22.32
C ALA A 267 0.92 8.25 -21.33
N TYR A 268 1.54 7.31 -20.62
CA TYR A 268 2.51 7.64 -19.57
C TYR A 268 3.79 8.23 -20.16
N LEU A 269 4.32 7.65 -21.25
CA LEU A 269 5.50 8.21 -21.92
C LEU A 269 5.20 9.54 -22.61
N GLY A 270 4.00 9.71 -23.17
CA GLY A 270 3.54 10.96 -23.75
C GLY A 270 3.47 12.08 -22.72
N TYR A 271 2.89 11.79 -21.54
CA TYR A 271 2.94 12.72 -20.41
C TYR A 271 4.37 13.06 -19.99
N LEU A 272 5.23 12.04 -19.82
CA LEU A 272 6.63 12.25 -19.40
C LEU A 272 7.44 13.01 -20.45
N SER A 273 7.15 12.83 -21.74
CA SER A 273 7.74 13.58 -22.84
C SER A 273 7.28 15.03 -22.83
N GLU A 274 5.97 15.26 -22.79
CA GLU A 274 5.36 16.60 -22.90
C GLU A 274 5.69 17.47 -21.69
N LYS A 275 5.55 16.91 -20.48
CA LYS A 275 5.71 17.63 -19.22
C LYS A 275 7.11 17.55 -18.63
N TYR A 276 8.09 16.99 -19.34
CA TYR A 276 9.43 16.67 -18.82
C TYR A 276 10.09 17.80 -18.01
N TYR A 277 10.00 19.05 -18.49
CA TYR A 277 10.63 20.21 -17.85
C TYR A 277 9.79 20.85 -16.75
N ASP A 278 8.53 20.45 -16.60
CA ASP A 278 7.59 20.96 -15.60
C ASP A 278 6.97 19.82 -14.77
N LEU A 279 7.75 18.76 -14.56
CA LEU A 279 7.28 17.60 -13.80
C LEU A 279 7.02 17.99 -12.34
N PRO A 280 5.89 17.53 -11.77
CA PRO A 280 5.58 17.70 -10.36
C PRO A 280 6.51 16.84 -9.52
N ARG A 281 6.59 17.11 -8.22
CA ARG A 281 7.51 16.39 -7.32
C ARG A 281 7.22 14.88 -7.29
N HIS A 282 5.94 14.51 -7.32
CA HIS A 282 5.49 13.13 -7.37
C HIS A 282 4.36 12.97 -8.38
N MET A 283 4.40 11.86 -9.12
CA MET A 283 3.39 11.45 -10.07
C MET A 283 2.88 10.08 -9.67
N ILE A 284 1.56 9.91 -9.71
CA ILE A 284 0.93 8.61 -9.57
C ILE A 284 0.28 8.26 -10.89
N PHE A 285 0.74 7.18 -11.51
CA PHE A 285 0.22 6.69 -12.79
C PHE A 285 -0.80 5.59 -12.54
N VAL A 286 -2.01 5.77 -13.07
CA VAL A 286 -3.11 4.79 -12.97
C VAL A 286 -3.88 4.68 -14.28
N HIS A 287 -4.50 3.53 -14.51
CA HIS A 287 -5.42 3.35 -15.63
C HIS A 287 -6.80 3.93 -15.33
N ALA A 288 -7.59 4.22 -16.36
CA ALA A 288 -8.99 4.59 -16.22
C ALA A 288 -9.90 3.45 -15.70
N ASP A 289 -9.43 2.21 -15.64
CA ASP A 289 -10.12 1.04 -15.05
C ASP A 289 -9.44 0.55 -13.75
N MET A 290 -8.67 1.41 -13.07
CA MET A 290 -7.92 1.10 -11.84
C MET A 290 -8.64 0.16 -10.85
N PRO A 291 -9.94 0.35 -10.51
CA PRO A 291 -10.65 -0.55 -9.59
C PRO A 291 -10.63 -2.04 -9.97
N GLU A 292 -10.59 -2.36 -11.26
CA GLU A 292 -10.57 -3.74 -11.76
C GLU A 292 -9.23 -4.43 -11.46
N HIS A 293 -8.16 -3.65 -11.29
CA HIS A 293 -6.79 -4.15 -11.11
C HIS A 293 -6.34 -4.14 -9.65
N ILE A 294 -6.66 -3.05 -8.93
CA ILE A 294 -6.18 -2.85 -7.56
C ILE A 294 -7.29 -2.77 -6.50
N GLY A 295 -8.55 -2.83 -6.91
CA GLY A 295 -9.72 -2.67 -6.04
C GLY A 295 -10.06 -1.21 -5.76
N ALA A 296 -11.34 -0.91 -5.57
CA ALA A 296 -11.83 0.40 -5.14
C ALA A 296 -12.13 0.50 -3.63
N GLY A 297 -12.06 -0.63 -2.91
CA GLY A 297 -12.38 -0.72 -1.49
C GLY A 297 -11.23 -0.27 -0.59
N ARG A 298 -11.51 -0.15 0.72
CA ARG A 298 -10.46 0.08 1.72
C ARG A 298 -9.81 -1.25 2.14
N PRO A 299 -8.50 -1.29 2.37
CA PRO A 299 -7.53 -0.19 2.21
C PRO A 299 -7.33 0.21 0.73
N ASN A 300 -7.36 1.52 0.44
CA ASN A 300 -7.16 2.04 -0.92
C ASN A 300 -5.75 2.61 -1.02
N ILE A 301 -4.84 1.80 -1.54
CA ILE A 301 -3.42 2.12 -1.61
C ILE A 301 -3.13 3.40 -2.42
N VAL A 302 -3.94 3.74 -3.42
CA VAL A 302 -3.74 4.96 -4.22
C VAL A 302 -4.18 6.20 -3.46
N ASP A 303 -5.36 6.16 -2.82
CA ASP A 303 -5.83 7.28 -1.97
C ASP A 303 -4.86 7.51 -0.79
N ASP A 304 -4.41 6.44 -0.15
CA ASP A 304 -3.44 6.50 0.94
C ASP A 304 -2.09 7.07 0.48
N THR A 305 -1.63 6.68 -0.72
CA THR A 305 -0.42 7.26 -1.33
C THR A 305 -0.60 8.75 -1.62
N LEU A 306 -1.71 9.16 -2.24
CA LEU A 306 -2.01 10.57 -2.52
C LEU A 306 -2.02 11.40 -1.23
N ARG A 307 -2.69 10.92 -0.18
CA ARG A 307 -2.73 11.61 1.12
C ARG A 307 -1.35 11.72 1.74
N SER A 308 -0.61 10.61 1.75
CA SER A 308 0.74 10.52 2.28
C SER A 308 1.68 11.54 1.65
N LEU A 309 1.69 11.60 0.30
CA LEU A 309 2.48 12.57 -0.45
C LEU A 309 1.99 14.00 -0.23
N SER A 310 0.67 14.21 -0.17
CA SER A 310 0.04 15.51 0.15
C SER A 310 0.38 16.00 1.57
N HIS A 311 0.86 15.10 2.42
CA HIS A 311 1.34 15.39 3.77
C HIS A 311 2.86 15.34 3.90
N GLY A 312 3.57 15.26 2.77
CA GLY A 312 5.02 15.39 2.71
C GLY A 312 5.79 14.09 2.88
N ALA A 313 5.16 12.93 2.69
CA ALA A 313 5.92 11.72 2.47
C ALA A 313 6.76 11.86 1.19
N HIS A 314 7.85 11.11 1.12
CA HIS A 314 8.64 10.98 -0.09
C HIS A 314 8.76 9.51 -0.44
N VAL A 315 8.16 9.14 -1.56
CA VAL A 315 8.28 7.79 -2.15
C VAL A 315 9.04 7.95 -3.47
N PRO A 316 10.30 7.49 -3.58
CA PRO A 316 11.07 7.62 -4.82
C PRO A 316 10.38 6.89 -5.98
N PHE A 317 10.02 5.64 -5.75
CA PHE A 317 9.24 4.79 -6.65
C PHE A 317 8.56 3.71 -5.81
N ALA A 318 7.31 3.37 -6.14
CA ALA A 318 6.66 2.18 -5.61
C ALA A 318 5.52 1.73 -6.54
N HIS A 319 5.43 0.43 -6.79
CA HIS A 319 4.25 -0.11 -7.44
C HIS A 319 3.05 -0.09 -6.50
N LEU A 320 1.90 0.26 -7.07
CA LEU A 320 0.60 0.27 -6.40
C LEU A 320 -0.26 -0.93 -6.80
N GLY A 321 0.15 -1.70 -7.83
CA GLY A 321 -0.42 -3.00 -8.17
C GLY A 321 -0.42 -3.98 -6.98
N ASN A 322 -1.44 -4.83 -6.88
CA ASN A 322 -1.59 -5.72 -5.71
C ASN A 322 -0.65 -6.93 -5.71
N ASN A 323 -0.34 -7.48 -6.88
CA ASN A 323 0.37 -8.74 -6.98
C ASN A 323 1.76 -8.54 -7.55
N ARG A 324 2.75 -8.98 -6.78
CA ARG A 324 4.08 -9.27 -7.32
C ARG A 324 4.00 -10.52 -8.19
N VAL A 325 4.67 -10.48 -9.33
CA VAL A 325 4.79 -11.57 -10.29
C VAL A 325 6.25 -11.74 -10.69
N THR A 326 6.68 -12.98 -10.76
CA THR A 326 7.95 -13.35 -11.39
C THR A 326 7.66 -13.65 -12.85
N MET A 327 8.08 -12.75 -13.75
CA MET A 327 7.78 -12.92 -15.16
C MET A 327 8.76 -13.94 -15.77
N ARG A 328 8.21 -14.95 -16.46
CA ARG A 328 9.03 -15.76 -17.37
C ARG A 328 9.39 -14.90 -18.58
N TRP A 329 10.64 -14.45 -18.62
CA TRP A 329 11.17 -13.65 -19.73
C TRP A 329 11.07 -14.43 -21.04
N ASN A 330 10.10 -14.06 -21.88
CA ASN A 330 10.04 -14.60 -23.23
C ASN A 330 11.12 -13.89 -24.06
N SER A 331 12.21 -14.60 -24.39
CA SER A 331 13.33 -14.01 -25.14
C SER A 331 12.92 -13.42 -26.48
N ASP A 332 11.88 -13.98 -27.12
CA ASP A 332 11.43 -13.57 -28.44
C ASP A 332 10.70 -12.23 -28.40
N VAL A 333 10.02 -11.91 -27.29
CA VAL A 333 9.26 -10.66 -27.11
C VAL A 333 10.05 -9.64 -26.30
N MET A 334 10.59 -10.07 -25.15
CA MET A 334 11.19 -9.17 -24.18
C MET A 334 12.58 -8.68 -24.61
N THR A 335 13.37 -9.50 -25.32
CA THR A 335 14.69 -9.07 -25.78
C THR A 335 14.59 -7.94 -26.82
N PRO A 336 13.75 -8.06 -27.87
CA PRO A 336 13.57 -6.95 -28.80
C PRO A 336 12.91 -5.73 -28.15
N LEU A 337 11.90 -5.91 -27.29
CA LEU A 337 11.29 -4.82 -26.53
C LEU A 337 12.34 -4.05 -25.71
N TRP A 338 13.18 -4.78 -24.98
CA TRP A 338 14.29 -4.20 -24.22
C TRP A 338 15.26 -3.44 -25.10
N LYS A 339 15.72 -4.05 -26.20
CA LYS A 339 16.62 -3.43 -27.18
C LYS A 339 16.02 -2.15 -27.76
N GLY A 340 14.73 -2.18 -28.09
CA GLY A 340 14.01 -1.05 -28.65
C GLY A 340 13.86 0.11 -27.65
N LEU A 341 13.50 -0.22 -26.41
CA LEU A 341 13.24 0.73 -25.32
C LEU A 341 14.53 1.35 -24.75
N PHE A 342 15.53 0.53 -24.44
CA PHE A 342 16.78 0.97 -23.78
C PHE A 342 17.93 1.24 -24.75
N LYS A 343 17.77 0.91 -26.05
CA LYS A 343 18.84 0.96 -27.06
C LYS A 343 20.11 0.19 -26.63
N SER A 344 19.92 -0.85 -25.82
CA SER A 344 20.99 -1.71 -25.30
C SER A 344 21.03 -3.03 -26.05
N SER A 345 22.22 -3.52 -26.42
CA SER A 345 22.39 -4.87 -26.99
C SER A 345 22.28 -5.98 -25.94
N LEU A 346 22.46 -5.65 -24.66
CA LEU A 346 22.37 -6.55 -23.51
C LEU A 346 20.98 -6.44 -22.89
N ALA A 347 20.29 -7.58 -22.78
CA ALA A 347 19.01 -7.72 -22.13
C ALA A 347 19.11 -8.73 -20.98
N PRO A 348 18.26 -8.63 -19.94
CA PRO A 348 18.17 -9.60 -18.87
C PRO A 348 17.95 -11.04 -19.36
N ALA A 349 18.44 -12.00 -18.58
CA ALA A 349 18.15 -13.41 -18.79
C ALA A 349 16.78 -13.81 -18.23
N ALA A 350 16.35 -15.02 -18.54
CA ALA A 350 15.06 -15.51 -18.09
C ALA A 350 14.97 -15.72 -16.58
N GLY A 351 13.91 -15.18 -15.97
CA GLY A 351 13.67 -15.21 -14.53
C GLY A 351 14.38 -14.10 -13.74
N GLU A 352 15.18 -13.25 -14.38
CA GLU A 352 15.87 -12.15 -13.69
C GLU A 352 14.95 -10.98 -13.30
N VAL A 353 13.80 -10.85 -13.99
CA VAL A 353 12.85 -9.76 -13.75
C VAL A 353 11.68 -10.24 -12.90
N SER A 354 11.53 -9.64 -11.73
CA SER A 354 10.40 -9.86 -10.83
C SER A 354 9.90 -8.52 -10.31
N THR A 355 8.60 -8.29 -10.44
CA THR A 355 8.00 -6.95 -10.27
C THR A 355 6.51 -7.06 -10.01
N TYR A 356 5.78 -5.95 -10.03
CA TYR A 356 4.34 -5.92 -9.84
C TYR A 356 3.62 -5.71 -11.18
N CYS A 357 2.44 -6.34 -11.32
CA CYS A 357 1.65 -6.19 -12.54
C CYS A 357 1.00 -4.81 -12.66
N CYS A 358 0.40 -4.60 -13.83
CA CYS A 358 -0.73 -3.73 -14.02
C CYS A 358 -0.38 -2.23 -14.04
N SER A 359 0.87 -1.82 -14.33
CA SER A 359 1.28 -0.43 -14.60
C SER A 359 0.71 0.66 -13.67
N HIS A 360 0.42 0.34 -12.41
CA HIS A 360 0.04 1.30 -11.37
C HIS A 360 1.23 1.56 -10.48
N PHE A 361 1.72 2.81 -10.41
CA PHE A 361 2.88 3.14 -9.60
C PHE A 361 2.93 4.63 -9.24
N VAL A 362 3.62 4.93 -8.14
CA VAL A 362 4.09 6.27 -7.82
C VAL A 362 5.56 6.39 -8.22
N VAL A 363 5.95 7.55 -8.74
CA VAL A 363 7.34 7.89 -9.03
C VAL A 363 7.60 9.35 -8.69
N SER A 364 8.78 9.63 -8.15
CA SER A 364 9.25 10.99 -7.91
C SER A 364 9.93 11.57 -9.14
N ARG A 365 9.88 12.89 -9.27
CA ARG A 365 10.60 13.61 -10.33
C ARG A 365 12.07 13.24 -10.41
N ASP A 366 12.73 13.11 -9.26
CA ASP A 366 14.16 12.81 -9.20
C ASP A 366 14.50 11.46 -9.85
N ARG A 367 13.57 10.49 -9.81
CA ARG A 367 13.73 9.20 -10.51
C ARG A 367 13.47 9.32 -12.01
N VAL A 368 12.49 10.12 -12.43
CA VAL A 368 12.24 10.41 -13.85
C VAL A 368 13.45 11.12 -14.49
N LEU A 369 14.01 12.11 -13.80
CA LEU A 369 15.13 12.90 -14.30
C LEU A 369 16.47 12.13 -14.37
N GLN A 370 16.52 10.88 -13.89
CA GLN A 370 17.68 10.00 -14.14
C GLN A 370 17.84 9.66 -15.61
N ARG A 371 16.79 9.85 -16.42
CA ARG A 371 16.84 9.71 -17.88
C ARG A 371 16.57 11.06 -18.55
N PRO A 372 17.30 11.39 -19.61
CA PRO A 372 17.05 12.62 -20.37
C PRO A 372 15.69 12.55 -21.07
N LYS A 373 15.10 13.71 -21.40
CA LYS A 373 13.85 13.79 -22.19
C LYS A 373 13.89 12.92 -23.44
N SER A 374 15.03 12.91 -24.14
CA SER A 374 15.24 12.14 -25.36
C SER A 374 15.03 10.64 -25.19
N PHE A 375 15.20 10.09 -23.99
CA PHE A 375 14.84 8.70 -23.70
C PHE A 375 13.32 8.50 -23.81
N TYR A 376 12.52 9.35 -23.17
CA TYR A 376 11.06 9.27 -23.18
C TYR A 376 10.50 9.48 -24.59
N ASP A 377 11.05 10.45 -25.33
CA ASP A 377 10.67 10.73 -26.72
C ASP A 377 10.92 9.51 -27.62
N GLN A 378 12.09 8.87 -27.47
CA GLN A 378 12.45 7.68 -28.25
C GLN A 378 11.66 6.45 -27.84
N ALA A 379 11.38 6.27 -26.55
CA ALA A 379 10.57 5.19 -26.01
C ALA A 379 9.14 5.30 -26.54
N LEU A 380 8.53 6.49 -26.47
CA LEU A 380 7.20 6.77 -27.01
C LEU A 380 7.17 6.47 -28.50
N LYS A 381 8.12 7.04 -29.26
CA LYS A 381 8.23 6.82 -30.71
C LYS A 381 8.36 5.34 -31.05
N PHE A 382 9.13 4.57 -30.29
CA PHE A 382 9.30 3.14 -30.54
C PHE A 382 8.01 2.36 -30.30
N LEU A 383 7.29 2.64 -29.21
CA LEU A 383 6.08 1.89 -28.84
C LEU A 383 4.88 2.22 -29.72
N THR A 384 4.80 3.45 -30.22
CA THR A 384 3.74 3.86 -31.15
C THR A 384 4.08 3.58 -32.61
N SER A 385 5.24 2.96 -32.89
CA SER A 385 5.66 2.65 -34.25
C SER A 385 5.58 1.15 -34.58
N PRO A 386 5.41 0.78 -35.87
CA PRO A 386 5.28 -0.62 -36.29
C PRO A 386 6.45 -1.49 -35.84
N GLU A 387 7.64 -0.90 -35.70
CA GLU A 387 8.85 -1.56 -35.23
C GLU A 387 8.57 -2.35 -33.94
N SER A 388 7.88 -1.77 -32.94
CA SER A 388 7.64 -2.49 -31.68
C SER A 388 6.77 -3.75 -31.83
N TYR A 389 5.91 -3.83 -32.85
CA TYR A 389 5.01 -4.97 -33.12
C TYR A 389 5.60 -6.00 -34.07
N PHE A 390 6.62 -5.66 -34.86
CA PHE A 390 7.33 -6.61 -35.73
C PHE A 390 8.07 -7.72 -34.97
N TYR A 391 8.21 -7.58 -33.64
CA TYR A 391 8.96 -8.50 -32.79
C TYR A 391 8.09 -9.52 -32.05
N LEU A 392 6.77 -9.54 -32.28
CA LEU A 392 5.88 -10.51 -31.65
C LEU A 392 5.94 -11.85 -32.44
N PRO A 393 6.21 -12.98 -31.78
CA PRO A 393 6.33 -14.26 -32.47
C PRO A 393 4.97 -14.66 -33.07
N ALA A 394 4.87 -14.65 -34.39
CA ALA A 394 3.77 -15.31 -35.11
C ALA A 394 4.07 -16.81 -35.13
N PRO A 395 3.27 -17.68 -34.47
CA PRO A 395 3.69 -19.07 -34.26
C PRO A 395 3.73 -19.92 -35.54
N TRP A 396 3.22 -19.42 -36.67
CA TRP A 396 3.17 -20.18 -37.92
C TRP A 396 3.22 -19.25 -39.14
N LEU A 397 4.22 -19.47 -40.01
CA LEU A 397 4.43 -18.95 -41.38
C LEU A 397 5.42 -17.78 -41.56
N VAL A 398 6.65 -18.16 -41.95
CA VAL A 398 7.74 -17.32 -42.49
C VAL A 398 7.32 -16.49 -43.72
N THR A 399 6.19 -16.79 -44.36
CA THR A 399 5.67 -16.06 -45.54
C THR A 399 4.63 -14.98 -45.21
N ARG A 400 4.39 -14.68 -43.92
CA ARG A 400 3.40 -13.68 -43.48
C ARG A 400 3.92 -12.75 -42.38
N GLN A 401 5.09 -12.14 -42.60
CA GLN A 401 5.56 -11.00 -41.79
C GLN A 401 4.55 -9.84 -41.71
N HIS A 402 3.48 -9.84 -42.52
CA HIS A 402 2.40 -8.87 -42.50
C HIS A 402 1.12 -9.31 -41.76
N ARG A 403 1.02 -10.52 -41.16
CA ARG A 403 -0.23 -10.98 -40.49
C ARG A 403 -0.22 -11.00 -38.96
N ALA A 404 0.89 -10.64 -38.31
CA ALA A 404 0.81 -10.16 -36.93
C ALA A 404 0.01 -8.83 -36.86
N ALA A 405 -0.04 -8.09 -37.97
CA ALA A 405 -0.44 -6.68 -38.03
C ALA A 405 -1.94 -6.37 -38.12
N GLU A 406 -2.89 -7.30 -37.94
CA GLU A 406 -4.32 -6.95 -38.02
C GLU A 406 -5.14 -7.42 -36.80
N HIS A 407 -4.85 -8.61 -36.29
CA HIS A 407 -5.46 -9.09 -35.04
C HIS A 407 -4.72 -8.63 -33.79
N ASP A 408 -3.39 -8.45 -33.85
CA ASP A 408 -2.57 -8.06 -32.70
C ASP A 408 -2.43 -6.54 -32.53
N MET A 409 -2.83 -5.76 -33.54
CA MET A 409 -3.17 -4.35 -33.35
C MET A 409 -4.30 -4.15 -32.32
N LYS A 410 -5.01 -5.23 -31.96
CA LYS A 410 -5.97 -5.29 -30.83
C LYS A 410 -5.39 -5.94 -29.57
N GLY A 411 -4.26 -6.65 -29.65
CA GLY A 411 -3.75 -7.56 -28.63
C GLY A 411 -3.02 -6.90 -27.46
N ARG A 412 -2.62 -5.62 -27.60
CA ARG A 412 -1.96 -4.83 -26.54
C ARG A 412 -0.63 -5.42 -26.04
N LEU A 413 -0.06 -6.40 -26.76
CA LEU A 413 1.03 -7.24 -26.26
C LEU A 413 2.30 -6.45 -25.92
N VAL A 414 2.67 -5.46 -26.74
CA VAL A 414 3.87 -4.64 -26.50
C VAL A 414 3.77 -3.92 -25.15
N CYS A 415 2.66 -3.21 -24.92
CA CYS A 415 2.47 -2.49 -23.67
C CYS A 415 2.28 -3.44 -22.48
N GLN A 416 1.56 -4.56 -22.67
CA GLN A 416 1.43 -5.60 -21.65
C GLN A 416 2.78 -6.20 -21.21
N ASN A 417 3.76 -6.30 -22.10
CA ASN A 417 5.10 -6.76 -21.74
C ASN A 417 5.95 -5.62 -21.14
N MET A 418 5.75 -4.38 -21.60
CA MET A 418 6.44 -3.21 -21.05
C MET A 418 6.05 -2.92 -19.60
N MET A 419 4.84 -3.30 -19.15
CA MET A 419 4.40 -3.05 -17.76
C MET A 419 5.41 -3.53 -16.72
N PHE A 420 6.15 -4.60 -17.03
CA PHE A 420 7.15 -5.19 -16.15
C PHE A 420 8.51 -4.47 -16.14
N LEU A 421 8.66 -3.42 -16.95
CA LEU A 421 9.90 -2.66 -17.12
C LEU A 421 9.81 -1.26 -16.51
N TRP A 422 8.64 -0.80 -16.05
CA TRP A 422 8.48 0.55 -15.50
C TRP A 422 9.46 0.85 -14.38
N HIS A 423 9.64 -0.06 -13.42
CA HIS A 423 10.58 0.14 -12.32
C HIS A 423 12.02 0.32 -12.82
N ILE A 424 12.41 -0.43 -13.85
CA ILE A 424 13.75 -0.37 -14.47
C ILE A 424 13.95 0.95 -15.24
N ILE A 425 12.89 1.45 -15.89
CA ILE A 425 12.90 2.78 -16.50
C ILE A 425 13.21 3.84 -15.44
N PHE A 426 12.72 3.68 -14.22
CA PHE A 426 12.99 4.61 -13.12
C PHE A 426 14.19 4.23 -12.25
N GLY A 427 15.03 3.29 -12.69
CA GLY A 427 16.32 2.96 -12.07
C GLY A 427 16.24 1.96 -10.91
N GLU A 428 15.15 1.22 -10.78
CA GLU A 428 15.04 0.13 -9.81
C GLU A 428 15.77 -1.14 -10.28
N PRO A 429 16.15 -2.05 -9.36
CA PRO A 429 16.73 -3.35 -9.70
C PRO A 429 15.79 -4.22 -10.54
N LEU A 430 16.34 -5.16 -11.32
CA LEU A 430 15.55 -6.10 -12.12
C LEU A 430 14.55 -6.90 -11.27
N ALA A 431 14.97 -7.29 -10.07
CA ALA A 431 14.15 -8.03 -9.11
C ALA A 431 13.76 -7.14 -7.92
N LEU A 432 12.49 -6.75 -7.88
CA LEU A 432 11.91 -6.07 -6.73
C LEU A 432 11.57 -7.08 -5.63
N PRO A 433 11.75 -6.73 -4.34
CA PRO A 433 11.24 -7.52 -3.24
C PRO A 433 9.71 -7.49 -3.20
N HIS A 434 9.09 -8.38 -2.42
CA HIS A 434 7.70 -8.16 -2.02
C HIS A 434 7.63 -6.89 -1.16
N ARG A 435 6.65 -6.01 -1.39
CA ARG A 435 6.45 -4.73 -0.67
C ARG A 435 6.53 -4.88 0.85
N MET A 436 5.94 -5.93 1.41
CA MET A 436 6.01 -6.19 2.85
C MET A 436 7.44 -6.40 3.37
N TYR A 437 8.34 -6.89 2.53
CA TYR A 437 9.76 -7.08 2.82
C TYR A 437 10.65 -5.95 2.30
N ASP A 438 10.09 -4.89 1.70
CA ASP A 438 10.89 -3.78 1.21
C ASP A 438 11.13 -2.77 2.34
N PRO A 439 12.35 -2.68 2.92
CA PRO A 439 12.63 -1.78 4.03
C PRO A 439 12.54 -0.30 3.66
N SER A 440 12.56 0.05 2.36
CA SER A 440 12.47 1.42 1.88
C SER A 440 11.04 1.97 1.89
N LEU A 441 10.03 1.08 1.94
CA LEU A 441 8.63 1.49 1.90
C LEU A 441 8.10 1.87 3.30
N PRO A 442 7.26 2.90 3.40
CA PRO A 442 6.53 3.22 4.62
C PRO A 442 5.50 2.12 4.95
N LEU A 443 5.13 2.00 6.22
CA LEU A 443 4.29 0.92 6.74
C LEU A 443 2.96 0.77 5.97
N PHE A 444 2.29 1.88 5.63
CA PHE A 444 1.01 1.85 4.89
C PHE A 444 1.12 1.27 3.46
N LEU A 445 2.32 1.23 2.86
CA LEU A 445 2.55 0.59 1.55
C LEU A 445 2.96 -0.88 1.66
N LYS A 446 3.20 -1.39 2.87
CA LYS A 446 3.60 -2.78 3.11
C LYS A 446 2.38 -3.70 3.13
N THR A 447 1.73 -3.85 1.99
CA THR A 447 0.56 -4.72 1.84
C THR A 447 0.93 -6.11 1.31
N ARG A 448 0.07 -7.10 1.59
CA ARG A 448 0.19 -8.47 1.06
C ARG A 448 -0.24 -8.53 -0.40
N ASN A 449 0.25 -9.53 -1.14
CA ASN A 449 -0.35 -9.91 -2.41
C ASN A 449 -1.78 -10.41 -2.16
N ILE A 450 -2.74 -10.02 -3.01
CA ILE A 450 -4.14 -10.45 -2.89
C ILE A 450 -4.32 -11.87 -3.44
N ARG A 451 -3.65 -12.19 -4.56
CA ARG A 451 -3.59 -13.57 -5.03
C ARG A 451 -2.54 -14.28 -4.20
N THR A 452 -2.95 -15.31 -3.46
CA THR A 452 -2.05 -16.30 -2.89
C THR A 452 -1.07 -16.74 -3.98
N ALA A 453 0.21 -16.80 -3.62
CA ALA A 453 1.36 -16.88 -4.51
C ALA A 453 1.45 -18.18 -5.33
N TYR A 454 0.44 -18.51 -6.13
CA TYR A 454 0.45 -19.61 -7.09
C TYR A 454 1.35 -19.34 -8.31
N MET A 455 2.15 -18.26 -8.30
CA MET A 455 3.08 -17.92 -9.39
C MET A 455 4.52 -17.66 -8.92
N ASP A 456 4.84 -17.93 -7.65
CA ASP A 456 6.22 -17.86 -7.14
C ASP A 456 6.81 -19.26 -6.86
N GLU A 457 6.21 -20.34 -7.40
CA GLU A 457 6.82 -21.68 -7.44
C GLU A 457 7.82 -21.84 -8.59
#